data_AF-A0A6B3CEB3-F1
#
_entry.id   AF-A0A6B3CEB3-F1
#
_cell.length_a   1.000
_cell.length_b   1.000
_cell.length_c   1.000
_cell.angle_alpha   90.00
_cell.angle_beta   90.00
_cell.angle_gamma   90.00
#
_symmetry.space_group_name_H-M   'P 1'
#
loop_
_entity.id
_entity.type
_entity.pdbx_description
1 polymer ?
#
loop_
_entity_poly.entity_id
_entity_poly.type
_entity_poly.pdbx_seq_one_letter_code
_entity_poly.pdbx_strand_id
1 'polypeptide(L)'
;MPNPRDNGLQSTMVRHSTCQSPAECSWEDIFQHQDRLMRLVRRRLPSFQDAEDCVQETMARAAAHAALDRNRLGSFLTSVALRLCID
;
A
#
# COMPACT_ATOMS: atom_id res chain seq x y z
N MET A 1 30.21 -27.75 38.83
CA MET A 1 29.39 -28.10 37.65
C MET A 1 28.01 -27.52 37.85
N PRO A 2 27.65 -26.49 37.08
CA PRO A 2 26.59 -26.69 36.09
C PRO A 2 26.88 -25.99 34.74
N ASN A 3 26.44 -26.64 33.66
CA ASN A 3 26.12 -25.99 32.38
C ASN A 3 24.65 -26.31 32.12
N PRO A 4 23.85 -25.35 31.67
CA PRO A 4 23.27 -25.48 30.33
C PRO A 4 23.14 -24.12 29.63
N ARG A 5 23.61 -23.98 28.38
CA ARG A 5 22.74 -23.93 27.19
C ARG A 5 21.38 -23.28 27.47
N ASP A 6 21.26 -22.00 27.15
CA ASP A 6 20.30 -21.41 26.21
C ASP A 6 20.22 -19.91 26.50
N ASN A 7 20.72 -19.06 25.60
CA ASN A 7 19.89 -17.95 25.18
C ASN A 7 20.36 -17.47 23.82
N GLY A 8 19.50 -17.72 22.84
CA GLY A 8 19.74 -17.47 21.43
C GLY A 8 20.15 -16.03 21.15
N LEU A 9 21.12 -15.92 20.23
CA LEU A 9 21.10 -15.02 19.09
C LEU A 9 20.11 -13.85 19.24
N GLN A 10 20.51 -12.81 19.96
CA GLN A 10 20.01 -11.47 19.70
C GLN A 10 20.56 -11.05 18.34
N SER A 11 19.97 -11.57 17.27
CA SER A 11 20.13 -11.03 15.93
C SER A 11 19.54 -9.63 15.93
N THR A 12 20.42 -8.69 16.25
CA THR A 12 20.57 -7.40 15.59
C THR A 12 19.79 -7.33 14.28
N MET A 13 18.62 -6.72 14.33
CA MET A 13 18.21 -5.86 13.24
C MET A 13 17.62 -4.62 13.87
N VAL A 14 18.51 -3.62 13.95
CA VAL A 14 18.21 -2.20 13.96
C VAL A 14 16.94 -2.03 13.11
N ARG A 15 15.85 -1.64 13.75
CA ARG A 15 14.68 -1.15 13.03
C ARG A 15 15.18 0.16 12.44
N HIS A 16 15.49 0.16 11.15
CA HIS A 16 15.94 1.37 10.46
C HIS A 16 14.85 2.42 10.64
N SER A 17 15.08 3.33 11.57
CA SER A 17 14.40 4.60 11.68
C SER A 17 14.59 5.30 10.33
N THR A 18 13.58 5.27 9.48
CA THR A 18 13.58 6.12 8.29
C THR A 18 13.25 7.52 8.77
N CYS A 19 14.25 8.40 8.76
CA CYS A 19 14.09 9.82 8.93
C CYS A 19 12.99 10.29 7.96
N GLN A 20 11.87 10.75 8.51
CA GLN A 20 10.70 11.12 7.73
C GLN A 20 10.91 12.52 7.13
N SER A 21 11.54 12.56 5.96
CA SER A 21 11.39 13.67 5.00
C SER A 21 9.89 13.89 4.72
N PRO A 22 9.44 15.04 4.19
CA PRO A 22 8.05 15.20 3.73
C PRO A 22 7.76 14.11 2.68
N ALA A 23 7.15 13.02 3.14
CA ALA A 23 7.42 11.69 2.62
C ALA A 23 6.56 11.42 1.39
N GLU A 24 7.23 11.31 0.25
CA GLU A 24 6.73 10.59 -0.92
C GLU A 24 6.10 9.27 -0.46
N CYS A 25 4.91 8.95 -0.95
CA CYS A 25 4.21 7.75 -0.53
C CYS A 25 4.96 6.49 -0.98
N SER A 26 5.29 5.59 -0.03
CA SER A 26 5.94 4.32 -0.35
C SER A 26 4.95 3.35 -1.01
N TRP A 27 5.45 2.39 -1.78
CA TRP A 27 4.64 1.29 -2.33
C TRP A 27 3.84 0.56 -1.25
N GLU A 28 4.42 0.40 -0.05
CA GLU A 28 3.75 -0.23 1.10
C GLU A 28 2.52 0.56 1.55
N ASP A 29 2.56 1.89 1.51
CA ASP A 29 1.42 2.75 1.85
C ASP A 29 0.30 2.61 0.83
N ILE A 30 0.66 2.51 -0.45
CA ILE A 30 -0.28 2.28 -1.53
C ILE A 30 -0.92 0.89 -1.37
N PHE A 31 -0.11 -0.13 -1.06
CA PHE A 31 -0.56 -1.50 -0.88
C PHE A 31 -1.55 -1.65 0.29
N GLN A 32 -1.36 -0.92 1.38
CA GLN A 32 -2.32 -0.89 2.50
C GLN A 32 -3.73 -0.45 2.10
N HIS A 33 -3.88 0.25 0.97
CA HIS A 33 -5.17 0.69 0.45
C HIS A 33 -5.81 -0.30 -0.54
N GLN A 34 -5.11 -1.37 -0.95
CA GLN A 34 -5.58 -2.33 -1.95
C GLN A 34 -6.93 -2.96 -1.55
N ASP A 35 -7.06 -3.49 -0.33
CA ASP A 35 -8.31 -4.08 0.18
C ASP A 35 -9.49 -3.10 0.18
N ARG A 36 -9.21 -1.83 0.45
CA ARG A 36 -10.25 -0.78 0.41
C ARG A 36 -10.67 -0.51 -1.03
N LEU A 37 -9.72 -0.44 -1.95
CA LEU A 37 -9.99 -0.23 -3.37
C LEU A 37 -10.79 -1.40 -3.95
N MET A 38 -10.37 -2.64 -3.67
CA MET A 38 -11.07 -3.84 -4.11
C MET A 38 -12.54 -3.84 -3.68
N ARG A 39 -12.82 -3.55 -2.41
CA ARG A 39 -14.22 -3.44 -1.92
C ARG A 39 -15.01 -2.32 -2.58
N LEU A 40 -14.36 -1.23 -3.00
CA LEU A 40 -15.01 -0.10 -3.67
C LEU A 40 -15.34 -0.45 -5.12
N VAL A 41 -14.38 -0.98 -5.87
CA VAL A 41 -14.55 -1.30 -7.29
C VAL A 41 -15.47 -2.52 -7.49
N ARG A 42 -15.46 -3.49 -6.58
CA ARG A 42 -16.38 -4.66 -6.60
C ARG A 42 -17.85 -4.28 -6.49
N ARG A 43 -18.16 -3.09 -5.97
CA ARG A 43 -19.54 -2.57 -5.90
C ARG A 43 -19.96 -1.85 -7.19
N ARG A 44 -19.02 -1.60 -8.10
CA ARG A 44 -19.22 -0.80 -9.32
C ARG A 44 -19.07 -1.64 -10.58
N LEU A 45 -18.10 -2.54 -10.60
CA LEU A 45 -17.79 -3.36 -11.75
C LEU A 45 -18.45 -4.74 -11.65
N PRO A 46 -19.01 -5.26 -12.75
CA PRO A 46 -19.70 -6.55 -12.77
C PRO A 46 -18.72 -7.73 -12.72
N SER A 47 -17.56 -7.61 -13.36
CA SER A 47 -16.53 -8.65 -13.39
C SER A 47 -15.56 -8.54 -12.22
N PHE A 48 -15.06 -9.68 -11.76
CA PHE A 48 -13.94 -9.71 -10.81
C PHE A 48 -12.63 -9.28 -11.49
N GLN A 49 -12.43 -9.69 -12.75
CA GLN A 49 -11.22 -9.35 -13.51
C GLN A 49 -11.09 -7.84 -13.71
N ASP A 50 -12.18 -7.17 -14.12
CA ASP A 50 -12.21 -5.72 -14.31
C ASP A 50 -11.94 -4.98 -12.98
N ALA A 51 -12.41 -5.55 -11.87
CA ALA A 51 -12.14 -5.01 -10.53
C ALA A 51 -10.66 -5.13 -10.16
N GLU A 52 -10.02 -6.28 -10.38
CA GLU A 52 -8.58 -6.43 -10.15
C GLU A 52 -7.77 -5.48 -11.02
N ASP A 53 -8.09 -5.40 -12.31
CA ASP A 53 -7.41 -4.51 -13.27
C ASP A 53 -7.53 -3.05 -12.84
N CYS A 54 -8.74 -2.61 -12.48
CA CYS A 54 -8.98 -1.26 -11.98
C CYS A 54 -8.17 -0.93 -10.71
N VAL A 55 -8.03 -1.88 -9.78
CA VAL A 55 -7.22 -1.69 -8.55
C VAL A 55 -5.74 -1.58 -8.90
N GLN A 56 -5.23 -2.48 -9.75
CA GLN A 56 -3.83 -2.50 -10.14
C GLN A 56 -3.45 -1.22 -10.89
N GLU A 57 -4.28 -0.78 -11.83
CA GLU A 57 -4.08 0.48 -12.57
C GLU A 57 -4.12 1.69 -11.62
N THR A 58 -5.05 1.70 -10.65
CA THR A 58 -5.11 2.76 -9.63
C THR A 58 -3.81 2.84 -8.80
N MET A 59 -3.30 1.68 -8.37
CA MET A 59 -2.06 1.59 -7.59
C MET A 59 -0.84 2.00 -8.42
N ALA A 60 -0.77 1.57 -9.68
CA ALA A 60 0.29 1.96 -10.61
C ALA A 60 0.32 3.48 -10.84
N ARG A 61 -0.86 4.11 -11.02
CA ARG A 61 -0.97 5.57 -11.15
C ARG A 61 -0.55 6.31 -9.88
N ALA A 62 -0.84 5.79 -8.70
CA ALA A 62 -0.36 6.38 -7.45
C ALA A 62 1.15 6.26 -7.30
N ALA A 63 1.73 5.11 -7.65
CA ALA A 63 3.18 4.90 -7.61
C ALA A 63 3.93 5.78 -8.61
N ALA A 64 3.33 6.05 -9.78
CA ALA A 64 3.88 7.00 -10.76
C ALA A 64 3.81 8.46 -10.29
N HIS A 65 3.00 8.76 -9.27
CA HIS A 65 2.80 10.11 -8.76
C HIS A 65 3.76 10.41 -7.61
N ALA A 66 5.03 10.68 -7.94
CA ALA A 66 6.13 10.84 -6.96
C ALA A 66 5.87 11.90 -5.87
N ALA A 67 5.16 12.99 -6.18
CA ALA A 67 4.85 14.06 -5.23
C ALA A 67 3.57 13.83 -4.39
N LEU A 68 3.07 12.59 -4.31
CA LEU A 68 1.81 12.30 -3.64
C LEU A 68 1.99 12.23 -2.11
N ASP A 69 1.32 13.16 -1.44
CA ASP A 69 1.27 13.27 0.01
C ASP A 69 0.49 12.11 0.63
N ARG A 70 1.02 11.49 1.70
CA ARG A 70 0.36 10.34 2.37
C ARG A 70 -1.04 10.69 2.87
N ASN A 71 -1.25 11.92 3.34
CA ASN A 71 -2.56 12.39 3.79
C ASN A 71 -3.59 12.49 2.65
N ARG A 72 -3.12 12.64 1.41
CA ARG A 72 -3.97 12.75 0.21
C ARG A 72 -4.05 11.45 -0.57
N LEU A 73 -3.18 10.47 -0.30
CA LEU A 73 -3.15 9.18 -0.97
C LEU A 73 -4.53 8.51 -0.99
N GLY A 74 -5.20 8.41 0.16
CA GLY A 74 -6.51 7.75 0.23
C GLY A 74 -7.59 8.43 -0.63
N SER A 75 -7.64 9.76 -0.65
CA SER A 75 -8.56 10.53 -1.50
C SER A 75 -8.20 10.44 -2.99
N PHE A 76 -6.89 10.45 -3.31
CA PHE A 76 -6.38 10.30 -4.67
C PHE A 76 -6.75 8.93 -5.25
N LEU A 77 -6.43 7.85 -4.53
CA LEU A 77 -6.73 6.48 -4.93
C LEU A 77 -8.24 6.28 -5.17
N THR A 78 -9.07 6.79 -4.26
CA THR A 78 -10.53 6.73 -4.42
C THR A 78 -11.01 7.48 -5.67
N SER A 79 -10.45 8.67 -5.93
CA SER A 79 -10.84 9.49 -7.09
C SER A 79 -10.43 8.84 -8.41
N VAL A 80 -9.21 8.28 -8.47
CA VAL A 80 -8.70 7.57 -9.65
C VAL A 80 -9.51 6.31 -9.90
N ALA A 81 -9.76 5.48 -8.87
CA ALA A 81 -10.55 4.26 -9.01
C ALA A 81 -11.98 4.53 -9.47
N LEU A 82 -12.63 5.57 -8.91
CA LEU A 82 -13.98 5.94 -9.33
C LEU A 82 -14.03 6.42 -10.79
N ARG A 83 -13.00 7.14 -11.24
CA ARG A 83 -12.90 7.58 -12.64
C ARG A 83 -12.70 6.38 -13.58
N LEU A 84 -11.82 5.45 -13.22
CA LEU A 84 -11.59 4.21 -13.95
C LEU A 84 -12.81 3.29 -14.00
N CYS A 85 -13.72 3.34 -13.02
CA CYS A 85 -14.96 2.56 -13.06
C CYS A 85 -16.03 3.13 -14.00
N ILE A 86 -15.88 4.39 -14.44
CA ILE A 86 -16.87 5.07 -15.31
C ILE A 86 -16.38 5.12 -16.76
N ASP A 87 -15.05 5.19 -16.93
CA ASP A 87 -14.37 5.04 -18.21
C ASP A 87 -14.64 3.64 -18.79
#